data_AF-A0A3M6ZJT6-F1
#
_entry.id   AF-A0A3M6ZJT6-F1
#
_cell.length_a   1.000
_cell.length_b   1.000
_cell.length_c   1.000
_cell.angle_alpha   90.00
_cell.angle_beta   90.00
_cell.angle_gamma   90.00
#
_symmetry.space_group_name_H-M   'P 1'
#
loop_
_entity.id
_entity.type
_entity.pdbx_description
1 polymer ?
#
loop_
_entity_poly.entity_id
_entity_poly.type
_entity_poly.pdbx_seq_one_letter_code
_entity_poly.pdbx_strand_id
1 'polypeptide(L)'
;MPSVLLITFCLQLLIHALNTLFPQTITELLWLLYTKLPTPQSSDAQETVRLKKEVVRLHREMSATSAQDDFAKWARLRREHDKAKAKYEEKAKGIQNFRATFDKSISALRWLGTQGLQFLCNAYYSKQPMFYLPQYWVPYPVEWVLSFPRAPIGSISVNIWAIACACVIGLVSEAIRASFTLRQRKIVEGNNKGEPLKMDAKSGSSGKKEL
;
A
#
# COMPACT_ATOMS: atom_id res chain seq x y z
N MET A 1 15.46 -2.00 -32.71
CA MET A 1 14.53 -2.71 -31.81
C MET A 1 14.97 -2.43 -30.38
N PRO A 2 14.15 -1.80 -29.52
CA PRO A 2 14.49 -1.67 -28.10
C PRO A 2 14.76 -3.05 -27.48
N SER A 3 15.82 -3.16 -26.68
CA SER A 3 16.18 -4.42 -26.01
C SER A 3 15.07 -4.82 -25.04
N VAL A 4 14.62 -6.08 -25.12
CA VAL A 4 13.55 -6.63 -24.27
C VAL A 4 13.95 -6.57 -22.79
N LEU A 5 15.24 -6.69 -22.51
CA LEU A 5 15.84 -6.54 -21.18
C LEU A 5 15.58 -5.15 -20.59
N LEU A 6 15.76 -4.11 -21.42
CA LEU A 6 15.58 -2.72 -20.99
C LEU A 6 14.09 -2.43 -20.79
N ILE A 7 13.22 -2.91 -21.68
CA ILE A 7 11.77 -2.75 -21.55
C ILE A 7 11.27 -3.40 -20.25
N THR A 8 11.68 -4.64 -19.98
CA THR A 8 11.27 -5.39 -18.79
C THR A 8 11.81 -4.74 -17.51
N PHE A 9 13.06 -4.25 -17.53
CA PHE A 9 13.62 -3.49 -16.42
C PHE A 9 12.88 -2.17 -16.18
N CYS A 10 12.66 -1.35 -17.22
CA CYS A 10 11.92 -0.09 -17.11
C CYS A 10 10.49 -0.29 -16.63
N LEU A 11 9.83 -1.35 -17.10
CA LEU A 11 8.51 -1.74 -16.61
C LEU A 11 8.54 -2.06 -15.11
N GLN A 12 9.49 -2.88 -14.67
CA GLN A 12 9.63 -3.25 -13.27
C GLN A 12 9.96 -2.03 -12.39
N LEU A 13 10.78 -1.12 -12.89
CA LEU A 13 11.11 0.14 -12.24
C LEU A 13 9.88 1.05 -12.12
N LEU A 14 9.08 1.16 -13.19
CA LEU A 14 7.84 1.93 -13.18
C LEU A 14 6.81 1.34 -12.21
N ILE A 15 6.63 0.02 -12.19
CA ILE A 15 5.76 -0.67 -11.22
C ILE A 15 6.25 -0.40 -9.80
N HIS A 16 7.56 -0.50 -9.55
CA HIS A 16 8.13 -0.22 -8.24
C HIS A 16 7.92 1.25 -7.82
N ALA A 17 8.16 2.19 -8.72
CA ALA A 17 7.92 3.62 -8.48
C ALA A 17 6.44 3.90 -8.17
N LEU A 18 5.51 3.31 -8.93
CA LEU A 18 4.07 3.42 -8.68
C LEU A 18 3.69 2.90 -7.29
N ASN A 19 4.22 1.75 -6.90
CA ASN A 19 3.92 1.15 -5.60
C ASN A 19 4.58 1.89 -4.42
N THR A 20 5.71 2.56 -4.63
CA THR A 20 6.46 3.22 -3.57
C THR A 20 6.10 4.69 -3.37
N LEU A 21 5.81 5.42 -4.44
CA LEU A 21 5.64 6.88 -4.40
C LEU A 21 4.18 7.32 -4.28
N PHE A 22 3.20 6.48 -4.64
CA PHE A 22 1.84 6.95 -4.88
C PHE A 22 0.66 6.24 -4.16
N PRO A 23 0.82 5.30 -3.21
CA PRO A 23 -0.31 4.50 -2.74
C PRO A 23 -1.42 5.34 -2.07
N GLN A 24 -1.08 6.37 -1.30
CA GLN A 24 -2.06 7.21 -0.62
C GLN A 24 -2.47 8.44 -1.46
N THR A 25 -1.50 9.06 -2.14
CA THR A 25 -1.72 10.31 -2.90
C THR A 25 -2.67 10.12 -4.09
N ILE A 26 -2.57 9.00 -4.81
CA ILE A 26 -3.50 8.71 -5.93
C ILE A 26 -4.91 8.51 -5.40
N THR A 27 -5.06 7.75 -4.32
CA THR A 27 -6.36 7.46 -3.72
C THR A 27 -7.05 8.74 -3.23
N GLU A 28 -6.30 9.62 -2.58
CA GLU A 28 -6.80 10.94 -2.16
C GLU A 28 -7.12 11.85 -3.33
N LEU A 29 -6.27 11.91 -4.36
CA LEU A 29 -6.52 12.71 -5.56
C LEU A 29 -7.74 12.20 -6.32
N LEU A 30 -7.88 10.89 -6.49
CA LEU A 30 -9.07 10.29 -7.10
C LEU A 30 -10.31 10.56 -6.26
N TRP A 31 -10.21 10.50 -4.93
CA TRP A 31 -11.32 10.84 -4.05
C TRP A 31 -11.72 12.31 -4.17
N LEU A 32 -10.75 13.23 -4.21
CA LEU A 32 -11.00 14.66 -4.42
C LEU A 32 -11.63 14.91 -5.79
N LEU A 33 -11.13 14.27 -6.84
CA LEU A 33 -11.69 14.38 -8.17
C LEU A 33 -13.11 13.81 -8.24
N TYR A 34 -13.34 12.66 -7.61
CA TYR A 34 -14.65 12.02 -7.52
C TYR A 34 -15.68 12.85 -6.74
N THR A 35 -15.27 13.46 -5.63
CA THR A 35 -16.14 14.32 -4.80
C THR A 35 -16.36 15.72 -5.41
N LYS A 36 -15.52 16.14 -6.37
CA LYS A 36 -15.71 17.36 -7.17
C LYS A 36 -16.67 17.18 -8.34
N LEU A 37 -16.85 15.95 -8.81
CA LEU A 37 -17.87 15.62 -9.81
C LEU A 37 -19.27 15.71 -9.17
N PRO A 38 -20.31 16.14 -9.91
CA PRO A 38 -21.69 16.24 -9.43
C PRO A 38 -22.31 14.84 -9.28
N THR A 39 -21.78 14.07 -8.33
CA THR A 39 -22.24 12.75 -7.92
C THR A 39 -23.14 12.91 -6.69
N PRO A 40 -24.06 11.97 -6.42
CA PRO A 40 -24.93 12.03 -5.24
C PRO A 40 -24.13 12.15 -3.92
N GLN A 41 -22.93 11.59 -3.87
CA GLN A 41 -21.99 11.69 -2.74
C GLN A 41 -21.53 13.12 -2.45
N SER A 42 -21.49 14.02 -3.46
CA SER A 42 -21.16 15.43 -3.23
C SER A 42 -22.24 16.16 -2.43
N SER A 43 -23.52 15.78 -2.61
CA SER A 43 -24.65 16.29 -1.84
C SER A 43 -24.58 15.77 -0.40
N ASP A 44 -24.34 14.47 -0.21
CA ASP A 44 -24.16 13.88 1.12
C ASP A 44 -22.98 14.50 1.89
N ALA A 45 -21.87 14.81 1.20
CA ALA A 45 -20.74 15.49 1.80
C ALA A 45 -21.11 16.93 2.27
N GLN A 46 -21.92 17.66 1.50
CA GLN A 46 -22.41 18.97 1.93
C GLN A 46 -23.39 18.88 3.11
N GLU A 47 -24.28 17.87 3.10
CA GLU A 47 -25.21 17.61 4.20
C GLU A 47 -24.48 17.29 5.50
N THR A 48 -23.41 16.48 5.47
CA THR A 48 -22.64 16.18 6.69
C THR A 48 -21.97 17.41 7.29
N VAL A 49 -21.47 18.33 6.46
CA VAL A 49 -20.92 19.62 6.93
C VAL A 49 -22.01 20.47 7.57
N ARG A 50 -23.22 20.50 6.99
CA ARG A 50 -24.38 21.21 7.56
C ARG A 50 -24.81 20.62 8.90
N LEU A 51 -24.99 19.29 8.97
CA LEU A 51 -25.35 18.57 10.19
C LEU A 51 -24.29 18.75 11.30
N LYS A 52 -23.00 18.73 10.94
CA LYS A 52 -21.91 19.00 11.90
C LYS A 52 -22.03 20.40 12.52
N LYS A 53 -22.30 21.42 11.70
CA LYS A 53 -22.52 22.80 12.18
C LYS A 53 -23.73 22.88 13.12
N GLU A 54 -24.81 22.17 12.79
CA GLU A 54 -26.02 22.12 13.60
C GLU A 54 -25.79 21.43 14.95
N VAL A 55 -25.09 20.29 14.98
CA VAL A 55 -24.69 19.61 16.22
C VAL A 55 -23.85 20.53 17.11
N VAL A 56 -22.87 21.22 16.54
CA VAL A 56 -22.03 22.18 17.30
C VAL A 56 -22.85 23.36 17.81
N ARG A 57 -23.79 23.88 17.00
CA ARG A 57 -24.70 24.96 17.42
C ARG A 57 -25.57 24.52 18.59
N LEU A 58 -26.25 23.37 18.49
CA LEU A 58 -27.11 22.83 19.54
C LEU A 58 -26.32 22.51 20.81
N HIS A 59 -25.08 22.02 20.68
CA HIS A 59 -24.21 21.80 21.83
C HIS A 59 -23.87 23.11 22.56
N ARG A 60 -23.60 24.20 21.80
CA ARG A 60 -23.35 25.53 22.34
C ARG A 60 -24.59 26.09 23.05
N GLU A 61 -25.78 25.95 22.47
CA GLU A 61 -27.03 26.42 23.07
C GLU A 61 -27.40 25.62 24.34
N MET A 62 -27.16 24.31 24.34
CA MET A 62 -27.38 23.45 25.50
C MET A 62 -26.42 23.78 26.65
N SER A 63 -25.14 24.06 26.35
CA SER A 63 -24.14 24.44 27.36
C SER A 63 -24.34 25.85 27.91
N ALA A 64 -24.98 26.74 27.15
CA ALA A 64 -25.35 28.08 27.61
C ALA A 64 -26.63 28.10 28.47
N THR A 65 -27.39 27.00 28.53
CA THR A 65 -28.64 26.90 29.31
C THR A 65 -28.39 26.18 30.63
N SER A 66 -28.84 26.74 31.76
CA SER A 66 -28.75 26.09 33.07
C SER A 66 -29.61 24.82 33.10
N ALA A 67 -29.01 23.68 33.39
CA ALA A 67 -29.71 22.40 33.45
C ALA A 67 -30.63 22.28 34.67
N GLN A 68 -30.41 23.08 35.72
CA GLN A 68 -31.18 23.05 36.97
C GLN A 68 -32.36 24.01 36.92
N ASP A 69 -32.15 25.24 36.47
CA ASP A 69 -33.19 26.28 36.46
C ASP A 69 -34.12 26.15 35.25
N ASP A 70 -33.56 25.78 34.09
CA ASP A 70 -34.25 25.71 32.80
C ASP A 70 -34.36 24.25 32.30
N PHE A 71 -34.58 23.28 33.20
CA PHE A 71 -34.56 21.84 32.88
C PHE A 71 -35.46 21.46 31.69
N ALA A 72 -36.66 22.04 31.58
CA ALA A 72 -37.58 21.77 30.47
C ALA A 72 -37.00 22.21 29.10
N LYS A 73 -36.33 23.36 29.06
CA LYS A 73 -35.67 23.89 27.86
C LYS A 73 -34.40 23.10 27.55
N TRP A 74 -33.60 22.83 28.57
CA TRP A 74 -32.39 22.01 28.46
C TRP A 74 -32.70 20.60 27.94
N ALA A 75 -33.75 19.95 28.45
CA ALA A 75 -34.16 18.61 28.03
C ALA A 75 -34.66 18.56 26.57
N ARG A 76 -35.33 19.63 26.10
CA ARG A 76 -35.72 19.76 24.67
C ARG A 76 -34.49 19.90 23.78
N LEU A 77 -33.58 20.82 24.11
CA LEU A 77 -32.32 21.01 23.38
C LEU A 77 -31.47 19.74 23.36
N ARG A 78 -31.44 18.98 24.47
CA ARG A 78 -30.72 17.71 24.54
C ARG A 78 -31.27 16.68 23.55
N ARG A 79 -32.59 16.52 23.47
CA ARG A 79 -33.24 15.59 22.52
C ARG A 79 -32.99 16.01 21.07
N GLU A 80 -33.03 17.31 20.78
CA GLU A 80 -32.71 17.84 19.46
C GLU A 80 -31.24 17.61 19.09
N HIS A 81 -30.32 17.86 20.02
CA HIS A 81 -28.90 17.56 19.85
C HIS A 81 -28.68 16.06 19.60
N ASP A 82 -29.29 15.18 20.40
CA ASP A 82 -29.12 13.74 20.25
C ASP A 82 -29.71 13.24 18.91
N LYS A 83 -30.82 13.82 18.44
CA LYS A 83 -31.40 13.56 17.10
C LYS A 83 -30.49 14.04 15.96
N ALA A 84 -29.96 15.26 16.06
CA ALA A 84 -29.04 15.82 15.07
C ALA A 84 -27.72 15.03 15.02
N LYS A 85 -27.21 14.63 16.18
CA LYS A 85 -26.01 13.81 16.33
C LYS A 85 -26.20 12.43 15.73
N ALA A 86 -27.33 11.77 15.99
CA ALA A 86 -27.64 10.46 15.39
C ALA A 86 -27.65 10.53 13.85
N LYS A 87 -28.30 11.55 13.27
CA LYS A 87 -28.29 11.78 11.81
C LYS A 87 -26.89 12.03 11.25
N TYR A 88 -26.08 12.82 11.95
CA TYR A 88 -24.69 13.07 11.57
C TYR A 88 -23.87 11.77 11.57
N GLU A 89 -23.98 10.97 12.63
CA GLU A 89 -23.25 9.70 12.75
C GLU A 89 -23.66 8.68 11.68
N GLU A 90 -24.95 8.59 11.36
CA GLU A 90 -25.45 7.72 10.30
C GLU A 90 -24.87 8.09 8.93
N LYS A 91 -24.98 9.37 8.54
CA LYS A 91 -24.42 9.87 7.27
C LYS A 91 -22.89 9.77 7.24
N ALA A 92 -22.21 10.08 8.35
CA ALA A 92 -20.75 9.96 8.45
C ALA A 92 -20.28 8.50 8.27
N LYS A 93 -20.97 7.53 8.89
CA LYS A 93 -20.71 6.10 8.68
C LYS A 93 -20.93 5.70 7.22
N GLY A 94 -21.98 6.19 6.58
CA GLY A 94 -22.22 5.98 5.14
C GLY A 94 -21.06 6.44 4.26
N ILE A 95 -20.59 7.68 4.47
CA ILE A 95 -19.43 8.23 3.73
C ILE A 95 -18.15 7.44 4.03
N GLN A 96 -17.92 7.05 5.27
CA GLN A 96 -16.74 6.26 5.66
C GLN A 96 -16.76 4.86 5.01
N ASN A 97 -17.91 4.20 4.97
CA ASN A 97 -18.07 2.90 4.32
C ASN A 97 -17.87 3.00 2.80
N PHE A 98 -18.40 4.07 2.18
CA PHE A 98 -18.18 4.32 0.76
C PHE A 98 -16.70 4.61 0.48
N ARG A 99 -16.03 5.42 1.32
CA ARG A 99 -14.59 5.68 1.21
C ARG A 99 -13.78 4.39 1.30
N ALA A 100 -14.09 3.53 2.26
CA ALA A 100 -13.42 2.24 2.40
C ALA A 100 -13.64 1.34 1.17
N THR A 101 -14.85 1.34 0.59
CA THR A 101 -15.14 0.60 -0.65
C THR A 101 -14.36 1.17 -1.83
N PHE A 102 -14.31 2.50 -1.95
CA PHE A 102 -13.55 3.20 -2.99
C PHE A 102 -12.05 2.91 -2.91
N ASP A 103 -11.48 3.00 -1.70
CA ASP A 103 -10.07 2.69 -1.46
C ASP A 103 -9.75 1.22 -1.82
N LYS A 104 -10.66 0.29 -1.50
CA LYS A 104 -10.57 -1.11 -1.92
C LYS A 104 -10.63 -1.26 -3.44
N SER A 105 -11.57 -0.60 -4.10
CA SER A 105 -11.72 -0.65 -5.57
C SER A 105 -10.49 -0.10 -6.28
N ILE A 106 -9.93 1.02 -5.83
CA ILE A 106 -8.69 1.58 -6.39
C ILE A 106 -7.50 0.66 -6.12
N SER A 107 -7.41 0.11 -4.91
CA SER A 107 -6.35 -0.84 -4.57
C SER A 107 -6.41 -2.10 -5.44
N ALA A 108 -7.62 -2.61 -5.69
CA ALA A 108 -7.85 -3.74 -6.59
C ALA A 108 -7.52 -3.39 -8.05
N LEU A 109 -7.94 -2.22 -8.53
CA LEU A 109 -7.63 -1.74 -9.88
C LEU A 109 -6.13 -1.55 -10.07
N ARG A 110 -5.43 -1.00 -9.08
CA ARG A 110 -3.97 -0.86 -9.09
C ARG A 110 -3.32 -2.24 -9.14
N TRP A 111 -3.72 -3.16 -8.26
CA TRP A 111 -3.17 -4.51 -8.24
C TRP A 111 -3.39 -5.20 -9.60
N LEU A 112 -4.59 -5.09 -10.17
CA LEU A 112 -4.91 -5.62 -11.50
C LEU A 112 -4.08 -4.92 -12.58
N GLY A 113 -3.89 -3.62 -12.51
CA GLY A 113 -3.07 -2.86 -13.44
C GLY A 113 -1.60 -3.27 -13.39
N THR A 114 -1.01 -3.34 -12.20
CA THR A 114 0.41 -3.72 -12.03
C THR A 114 0.62 -5.19 -12.40
N GLN A 115 -0.23 -6.08 -11.91
CA GLN A 115 -0.08 -7.52 -12.12
C GLN A 115 -0.50 -7.94 -13.52
N GLY A 116 -1.55 -7.33 -14.05
CA GLY A 116 -2.01 -7.52 -15.42
C GLY A 116 -1.00 -7.02 -16.43
N LEU A 117 -0.42 -5.84 -16.23
CA LEU A 117 0.63 -5.33 -17.12
C LEU A 117 1.89 -6.22 -17.06
N GLN A 118 2.29 -6.65 -15.86
CA GLN A 118 3.39 -7.60 -15.70
C GLN A 118 3.08 -8.93 -16.40
N PHE A 119 1.86 -9.46 -16.25
CA PHE A 119 1.42 -10.67 -16.92
C PHE A 119 1.41 -10.52 -18.44
N LEU A 120 0.86 -9.43 -18.98
CA LEU A 120 0.81 -9.16 -20.42
C LEU A 120 2.20 -9.07 -21.02
N CYS A 121 3.13 -8.37 -20.37
CA CYS A 121 4.52 -8.32 -20.83
C CYS A 121 5.20 -9.69 -20.77
N ASN A 122 5.01 -10.44 -19.69
CA ASN A 122 5.52 -11.81 -19.59
C ASN A 122 4.92 -12.73 -20.66
N ALA A 123 3.63 -12.62 -20.96
CA ALA A 123 2.94 -13.42 -21.96
C ALA A 123 3.43 -13.07 -23.37
N TYR A 124 3.55 -11.79 -23.69
CA TYR A 124 4.00 -11.29 -25.00
C TYR A 124 5.44 -11.69 -25.30
N TYR A 125 6.35 -11.53 -24.33
CA TYR A 125 7.76 -11.88 -24.49
C TYR A 125 8.12 -13.30 -24.04
N SER A 126 7.12 -14.14 -23.72
CA SER A 126 7.32 -15.48 -23.14
C SER A 126 8.20 -16.41 -23.99
N LYS A 127 8.21 -16.22 -25.30
CA LYS A 127 8.97 -17.04 -26.26
C LYS A 127 10.37 -16.51 -26.55
N GLN A 128 10.69 -15.31 -26.09
CA GLN A 128 11.99 -14.67 -26.35
C GLN A 128 12.96 -14.99 -25.20
N PRO A 129 14.13 -15.58 -25.50
CA PRO A 129 15.17 -15.80 -24.50
C PRO A 129 15.86 -14.47 -24.18
N MET A 130 16.02 -14.17 -22.89
CA MET A 130 16.70 -12.95 -22.45
C MET A 130 18.21 -13.07 -22.61
N PHE A 131 18.76 -14.18 -22.11
CA PHE A 131 20.17 -14.54 -22.23
C PHE A 131 20.29 -16.04 -22.41
N TYR A 132 21.24 -16.45 -23.25
CA TYR A 132 21.65 -17.84 -23.37
C TYR A 132 22.80 -18.11 -22.41
N LEU A 133 22.73 -19.25 -21.72
CA LEU A 133 23.78 -19.71 -20.85
C LEU A 133 24.77 -20.55 -21.66
N PRO A 134 26.08 -20.43 -21.40
CA PRO A 134 27.06 -21.36 -21.94
C PRO A 134 26.72 -22.79 -21.52
N GLN A 135 26.90 -23.73 -22.43
CA GLN A 135 26.53 -25.12 -22.19
C GLN A 135 27.34 -25.71 -21.02
N TYR A 136 26.67 -26.44 -20.12
CA TYR A 136 27.23 -27.06 -18.91
C TYR A 136 27.59 -26.14 -17.74
N TRP A 137 27.14 -24.89 -17.75
CA TRP A 137 27.42 -23.98 -16.63
C TRP A 137 26.54 -24.24 -15.40
N VAL A 138 25.32 -24.75 -15.63
CA VAL A 138 24.33 -25.03 -14.58
C VAL A 138 23.74 -26.44 -14.77
N PRO A 139 23.36 -27.14 -13.68
CA PRO A 139 22.71 -28.44 -13.79
C PRO A 139 21.37 -28.37 -14.54
N TYR A 140 21.01 -29.44 -15.25
CA TYR A 140 19.76 -29.53 -16.02
C TYR A 140 18.48 -29.08 -15.27
N PRO A 141 18.28 -29.42 -13.98
CA PRO A 141 17.11 -28.93 -13.24
C PRO A 141 17.06 -27.40 -13.12
N VAL A 142 18.22 -26.76 -13.00
CA VAL A 142 18.35 -25.31 -12.89
C VAL A 142 18.09 -24.67 -14.25
N GLU A 143 18.62 -25.24 -15.34
CA GLU A 143 18.31 -24.79 -16.70
C GLU A 143 16.81 -24.85 -17.01
N TRP A 144 16.15 -25.92 -16.54
CA TRP A 144 14.70 -26.06 -16.68
C TRP A 144 13.95 -24.96 -15.93
N VAL A 145 14.28 -24.70 -14.66
CA VAL A 145 13.67 -23.61 -13.88
C VAL A 145 13.91 -22.27 -14.55
N LEU A 146 15.16 -21.99 -14.98
CA LEU A 146 15.54 -20.75 -15.66
C LEU A 146 14.79 -20.52 -16.98
N SER A 147 14.38 -21.59 -17.66
CA SER A 147 13.62 -21.53 -18.91
C SER A 147 12.09 -21.41 -18.72
N PHE A 148 11.58 -21.73 -17.52
CA PHE A 148 10.14 -21.72 -17.25
C PHE A 148 9.56 -20.29 -17.35
N PRO A 149 8.38 -20.07 -17.96
CA PRO A 149 7.40 -21.06 -18.44
C PRO A 149 7.47 -21.43 -19.93
N ARG A 150 8.19 -20.68 -20.77
CA ARG A 150 8.11 -20.84 -22.24
C ARG A 150 9.40 -20.53 -23.01
N ALA A 151 10.50 -20.23 -22.34
CA ALA A 151 11.77 -19.96 -22.99
C ALA A 151 12.45 -21.30 -23.39
N PRO A 152 13.30 -21.31 -24.43
CA PRO A 152 14.08 -22.50 -24.78
C PRO A 152 15.02 -22.91 -23.63
N ILE A 153 15.20 -24.22 -23.44
CA ILE A 153 16.12 -24.77 -22.42
C ILE A 153 17.55 -24.25 -22.68
N GLY A 154 18.26 -23.90 -21.61
CA GLY A 154 19.57 -23.24 -21.70
C GLY A 154 19.49 -21.71 -21.85
N SER A 155 18.31 -21.12 -21.65
CA SER A 155 18.12 -19.67 -21.63
C SER A 155 17.33 -19.18 -20.41
N ILE A 156 17.46 -17.88 -20.11
CA ILE A 156 16.73 -17.22 -19.03
C ILE A 156 15.40 -16.67 -19.57
N SER A 157 14.31 -17.03 -18.90
CA SER A 157 12.98 -16.55 -19.20
C SER A 157 12.77 -15.10 -18.74
N VAL A 158 11.81 -14.42 -19.38
CA VAL A 158 11.40 -13.06 -19.02
C VAL A 158 10.92 -12.96 -17.57
N ASN A 159 10.29 -14.02 -17.05
CA ASN A 159 9.74 -14.02 -15.69
C ASN A 159 10.85 -13.98 -14.66
N ILE A 160 11.88 -14.80 -14.85
CA ILE A 160 13.01 -14.88 -13.93
C ILE A 160 13.87 -13.63 -14.01
N TRP A 161 14.02 -13.08 -15.22
CA TRP A 161 14.63 -11.76 -15.40
C TRP A 161 13.84 -10.65 -14.68
N ALA A 162 12.51 -10.65 -14.78
CA ALA A 162 11.66 -9.67 -14.10
C ALA A 162 11.75 -9.79 -12.57
N ILE A 163 11.79 -11.01 -12.02
CA ILE A 163 11.99 -11.26 -10.59
C ILE A 163 13.36 -10.74 -10.14
N ALA A 164 14.43 -11.04 -10.89
CA ALA A 164 15.77 -10.55 -10.60
C ALA A 164 15.81 -9.01 -10.58
N CYS A 165 15.19 -8.38 -11.58
CA CYS A 165 15.05 -6.93 -11.64
C CYS A 165 14.28 -6.38 -10.42
N ALA A 166 13.19 -7.04 -10.02
CA ALA A 166 12.39 -6.64 -8.86
C ALA A 166 13.20 -6.69 -7.56
N CYS A 167 13.98 -7.76 -7.36
CA CYS A 167 14.86 -7.91 -6.21
C CYS A 167 15.93 -6.81 -6.16
N VAL A 168 16.62 -6.55 -7.28
CA VAL A 168 17.66 -5.51 -7.36
C VAL A 168 17.06 -4.13 -7.09
N ILE A 169 15.93 -3.80 -7.71
CA ILE A 169 15.26 -2.52 -7.51
C ILE A 169 14.80 -2.36 -6.04
N GLY A 170 14.28 -3.42 -5.43
CA GLY A 170 13.89 -3.42 -4.02
C GLY A 170 15.07 -3.18 -3.07
N LEU A 171 16.17 -3.89 -3.27
CA LEU A 171 17.39 -3.71 -2.48
C LEU A 171 17.95 -2.28 -2.61
N VAL A 172 17.99 -1.76 -3.83
CA VAL A 172 18.46 -0.38 -4.08
C VAL A 172 17.54 0.65 -3.43
N SER A 173 16.22 0.48 -3.51
CA SER A 173 15.29 1.43 -2.91
C SER A 173 15.32 1.41 -1.38
N GLU A 174 15.49 0.24 -0.78
CA GLU A 174 15.72 0.10 0.66
C GLU A 174 17.05 0.73 1.09
N ALA A 175 18.13 0.47 0.35
CA ALA A 175 19.43 1.09 0.59
C ALA A 175 19.37 2.62 0.50
N ILE A 176 18.64 3.16 -0.48
CA ILE A 176 18.41 4.61 -0.63
C ILE A 176 17.63 5.14 0.58
N ARG A 177 16.52 4.50 0.98
CA ARG A 177 15.71 4.90 2.14
C ARG A 177 16.51 4.85 3.44
N ALA A 178 17.29 3.81 3.66
CA ALA A 178 18.20 3.69 4.78
C ALA A 178 19.24 4.82 4.79
N SER A 179 19.85 5.11 3.63
CA SER A 179 20.82 6.20 3.48
C SER A 179 20.22 7.57 3.79
N PHE A 180 19.00 7.84 3.32
CA PHE A 180 18.28 9.08 3.66
C PHE A 180 17.93 9.18 5.15
N THR A 181 17.53 8.06 5.76
CA THR A 181 17.19 8.01 7.20
C THR A 181 18.42 8.28 8.07
N LEU A 182 19.56 7.66 7.72
CA LEU A 182 20.86 7.90 8.36
C LEU A 182 21.30 9.36 8.20
N ARG A 183 21.14 9.94 7.00
CA ARG A 183 21.46 11.35 6.73
C ARG A 183 20.58 12.32 7.52
N GLN A 184 19.32 11.98 7.75
CA GLN A 184 18.40 12.81 8.52
C GLN A 184 18.60 12.70 10.04
N ARG A 185 19.50 11.83 10.55
CA ARG A 185 19.66 11.50 11.98
C ARG A 185 18.33 11.26 12.70
N LYS A 186 17.29 10.89 11.97
CA LYS A 186 15.99 10.59 12.54
C LYS A 186 15.97 9.08 12.72
N ILE A 187 16.32 8.63 13.92
CA ILE A 187 16.10 7.24 14.32
C ILE A 187 14.59 7.04 14.28
N VAL A 188 14.09 6.49 13.16
CA VAL A 188 12.75 5.93 13.12
C VAL A 188 12.89 4.57 13.79
N GLU A 189 12.68 4.55 15.11
CA GLU A 189 12.54 3.31 15.87
C GLU A 189 11.43 2.49 15.19
N GLY A 190 11.80 1.34 14.63
CA GLY A 190 10.82 0.37 14.17
C GLY A 190 9.98 -0.13 15.35
N ASN A 191 8.78 -0.66 15.06
CA ASN A 191 7.81 -1.15 16.03
C ASN A 191 8.29 -2.35 16.90
N ASN A 192 9.57 -2.69 16.87
CA ASN A 192 10.19 -3.74 17.67
C ASN A 192 10.92 -3.12 18.85
N LYS A 193 10.16 -2.64 19.83
CA LYS A 193 10.70 -2.39 21.18
C LYS A 193 10.87 -3.74 21.88
N GLY A 194 12.11 -4.14 22.15
CA GLY A 194 12.43 -4.84 23.39
C GLY A 194 12.75 -6.33 23.34
N GLU A 195 12.98 -6.96 22.19
CA GLU A 195 13.65 -8.26 22.21
C GLU A 195 15.17 -8.04 22.22
N PRO A 196 15.88 -8.37 23.31
CA PRO A 196 17.33 -8.41 23.26
C PRO A 196 17.72 -9.45 22.22
N LEU A 197 18.47 -9.01 21.21
CA LEU A 197 19.21 -9.89 20.31
C LEU A 197 20.00 -10.87 21.19
N LYS A 198 19.51 -12.09 21.32
CA LYS A 198 20.25 -13.19 21.92
C LYS A 198 21.42 -13.48 20.99
N MET A 199 22.52 -12.77 21.20
CA MET A 199 23.83 -13.22 20.76
C MET A 199 24.21 -14.39 21.69
N ASP A 200 23.86 -15.61 21.28
CA ASP A 200 24.48 -16.80 21.86
C ASP A 200 25.96 -16.79 21.48
N ALA A 201 26.76 -16.19 22.35
CA ALA A 201 28.20 -16.31 22.35
C ALA A 201 28.56 -17.75 22.72
N LYS A 202 28.74 -18.61 21.72
CA LYS A 202 29.54 -19.83 21.86
C LYS A 202 30.33 -20.10 20.58
N SER A 203 31.38 -19.31 20.38
CA SER A 203 32.50 -19.74 19.54
C SER A 203 33.47 -20.58 20.37
N GLY A 204 33.60 -21.85 20.00
CA GLY A 204 34.89 -22.54 19.89
C GLY A 204 35.68 -22.86 21.16
N SER A 205 35.72 -24.16 21.50
CA SER A 205 37.02 -24.83 21.66
C SER A 205 36.92 -26.31 21.29
N SER A 206 37.87 -26.70 20.45
CA SER A 206 38.16 -28.01 19.88
C SER A 206 38.85 -28.93 20.90
N GLY A 207 38.77 -30.25 20.66
CA GLY A 207 39.67 -31.27 21.22
C GLY A 207 38.93 -32.42 21.93
N LYS A 208 38.74 -33.60 21.32
CA LYS A 208 39.68 -34.73 21.11
C LYS A 208 39.42 -35.88 22.11
N LYS A 209 39.00 -37.03 21.54
CA LYS A 209 39.39 -38.43 21.82
C LYS A 209 38.99 -39.17 23.12
N GLU A 210 38.50 -40.41 22.87
CA GLU A 210 38.65 -41.67 23.64
C GLU A 210 37.88 -41.71 24.98
N LEU A 211 37.07 -42.73 25.33
CA LEU A 211 37.06 -44.18 25.08
C LEU A 211 35.66 -44.71 24.71
#